data_AF-A0A553NEV8-F1
#
_entry.id   AF-A0A553NEV8-F1
#
_cell.length_a   1.000
_cell.length_b   1.000
_cell.length_c   1.000
_cell.angle_alpha   90.00
_cell.angle_beta   90.00
_cell.angle_gamma   90.00
#
_symmetry.space_group_name_H-M   'P 1'
#
loop_
_entity.id
_entity.type
_entity.pdbx_description
1 polymer ?
#
loop_
_entity_poly.entity_id
_entity_poly.type
_entity_poly.pdbx_seq_one_letter_code
_entity_poly.pdbx_strand_id
1 'polypeptide(L)'
;MTTKLVKLLSHPLESMAMEPSTAQNDRPPAPPAPPAVILASSSPFRRNLMRLHFPDLFYSQAVAFLTPEVDERAIGRDLEPEAMCQKVAEAKMDWILANKEAELVGAQILITCDMVVKYRGQALEKPTSDIEARAFLQNYRDHPSEPVFCINGIVLRDLTLGLQESVVEVSSLFFLPFGDEAIQEMIEDGSALQMAGAFSMDHPAMGKYITGLNGSPTAVEGLPVELLRQKLMAWQPSLPCQLKILGAIKCVIFDMDGLILDTERWYSLAQQQILDRFEIKFTYDVKAKIMGRKSLDAANVMIDHYGLKGRLDPEEFIREREEILDQMFPKSEIMAGVQRLLVHLRKNNVPMAIATSSHIRHYTIKTQLHGELFGKVFHHVVTGDQVKESKPHPEIFLKALDQFHRKDISPQEVLVLEDAPLGVLAAQRAKMNVVQVSSVESAEVKPNQLIPTMWHFCPEQWGLPKFD
;
A
#
# COMPACT_ATOMS: atom_id res chain seq x y z
N MET A 1 41.66 51.68 -72.57
CA MET A 1 40.75 52.81 -72.25
C MET A 1 39.96 52.43 -71.02
N THR A 2 39.77 53.41 -70.13
CA THR A 2 39.11 53.35 -68.81
C THR A 2 39.75 52.49 -67.72
N THR A 3 40.65 53.12 -66.97
CA THR A 3 41.08 52.78 -65.61
C THR A 3 41.20 54.08 -64.83
N LYS A 4 40.80 54.07 -63.55
CA LYS A 4 41.33 54.86 -62.42
C LYS A 4 40.32 55.72 -61.62
N LEU A 5 40.30 55.36 -60.33
CA LEU A 5 40.39 56.20 -59.12
C LEU A 5 39.17 56.96 -58.57
N VAL A 6 39.30 57.20 -57.26
CA VAL A 6 38.59 58.14 -56.36
C VAL A 6 37.43 57.43 -55.62
N LYS A 7 37.37 57.29 -54.28
CA LYS A 7 37.90 58.12 -53.18
C LYS A 7 38.00 57.32 -51.87
N LEU A 8 38.94 57.76 -51.04
CA LEU A 8 39.31 57.31 -49.70
C LEU A 8 38.63 58.22 -48.64
N LEU A 9 38.34 57.65 -47.45
CA LEU A 9 38.19 58.25 -46.11
C LEU A 9 36.81 58.76 -45.62
N SER A 10 36.21 58.03 -44.67
CA SER A 10 35.69 58.54 -43.37
C SER A 10 35.41 57.37 -42.39
N HIS A 11 35.84 57.56 -41.12
CA HIS A 11 35.86 56.70 -39.91
C HIS A 11 34.51 56.12 -39.42
N PRO A 12 34.43 55.32 -38.31
CA PRO A 12 35.46 54.78 -37.38
C PRO A 12 35.37 53.26 -37.08
N LEU A 13 36.35 52.78 -36.31
CA LEU A 13 36.43 51.43 -35.70
C LEU A 13 35.26 51.15 -34.74
N GLU A 14 34.47 50.10 -35.04
CA GLU A 14 33.62 49.42 -34.06
C GLU A 14 34.20 48.03 -33.77
N SER A 15 34.25 47.71 -32.48
CA SER A 15 34.80 46.47 -31.92
C SER A 15 34.01 45.25 -32.39
N MET A 16 34.66 44.35 -33.13
CA MET A 16 34.16 43.00 -33.33
C MET A 16 34.39 42.17 -32.06
N ALA A 17 33.40 42.18 -31.15
CA ALA A 17 33.27 41.13 -30.17
C ALA A 17 32.94 39.83 -30.91
N MET A 18 33.80 38.80 -30.76
CA MET A 18 33.47 37.44 -31.19
C MET A 18 32.29 36.94 -30.35
N GLU A 19 31.12 36.83 -30.95
CA GLU A 19 30.02 36.10 -30.34
C GLU A 19 30.34 34.59 -30.35
N PRO A 20 30.13 33.88 -29.22
CA PRO A 20 30.46 32.47 -29.09
C PRO A 20 29.51 31.61 -29.94
N SER A 21 30.13 30.68 -30.67
CA SER A 21 29.48 29.59 -31.40
C SER A 21 28.38 28.92 -30.58
N THR A 22 27.13 29.08 -31.04
CA THR A 22 25.96 28.31 -30.62
C THR A 22 25.97 26.94 -31.29
N ALA A 23 27.00 26.13 -31.02
CA ALA A 23 26.91 24.69 -31.23
C ALA A 23 26.14 24.09 -30.03
N GLN A 24 24.82 24.23 -30.06
CA GLN A 24 23.93 23.42 -29.22
C GLN A 24 24.19 21.94 -29.55
N ASN A 25 24.40 21.15 -28.51
CA ASN A 25 24.54 19.69 -28.56
C ASN A 25 23.27 19.06 -29.15
N ASP A 26 23.18 18.96 -30.48
CA ASP A 26 22.22 18.12 -31.21
C ASP A 26 22.63 16.64 -31.18
N ARG A 27 23.17 16.15 -30.05
CA ARG A 27 23.27 14.70 -29.86
C ARG A 27 21.90 14.20 -29.42
N PRO A 28 21.30 13.22 -30.14
CA PRO A 28 20.14 12.53 -29.60
C PRO A 28 20.48 12.02 -28.19
N PRO A 29 19.55 12.08 -27.24
CA PRO A 29 19.78 11.53 -25.91
C PRO A 29 20.30 10.10 -26.08
N ALA A 30 21.38 9.77 -25.37
CA ALA A 30 21.93 8.42 -25.39
C ALA A 30 20.79 7.43 -25.10
N PRO A 31 20.73 6.29 -25.81
CA PRO A 31 19.72 5.29 -25.52
C PRO A 31 19.76 4.93 -24.03
N PRO A 32 18.60 4.72 -23.38
CA PRO A 32 18.56 4.37 -21.98
C PRO A 32 19.43 3.14 -21.75
N ALA A 33 20.19 3.13 -20.65
CA ALA A 33 20.98 1.98 -20.26
C ALA A 33 20.06 0.75 -20.12
N PRO A 34 20.53 -0.45 -20.49
CA PRO A 34 19.74 -1.67 -20.33
C PRO A 34 19.38 -1.87 -18.84
N PRO A 35 18.21 -2.46 -18.55
CA PRO A 35 17.77 -2.67 -17.18
C PRO A 35 18.73 -3.63 -16.48
N ALA A 36 19.23 -3.28 -15.29
CA ALA A 36 20.14 -4.15 -14.55
C ALA A 36 19.42 -5.40 -14.00
N VAL A 37 18.13 -5.31 -13.69
CA VAL A 37 17.32 -6.38 -13.10
C VAL A 37 16.09 -6.64 -13.98
N ILE A 38 15.79 -7.91 -14.24
CA ILE A 38 14.56 -8.33 -14.91
C ILE A 38 13.74 -9.20 -13.96
N LEU A 39 12.50 -8.80 -13.68
CA LEU A 39 11.51 -9.67 -13.04
C LEU A 39 10.63 -10.30 -14.11
N ALA A 40 10.84 -11.59 -14.36
CA ALA A 40 10.03 -12.39 -15.27
C ALA A 40 8.82 -12.98 -14.53
N SER A 41 7.70 -12.28 -14.61
CA SER A 41 6.43 -12.65 -13.98
C SER A 41 5.26 -12.00 -14.71
N SER A 42 4.22 -12.78 -14.99
CA SER A 42 2.92 -12.30 -15.49
C SER A 42 2.07 -11.63 -14.40
N SER A 43 2.40 -11.84 -13.11
CA SER A 43 1.59 -11.36 -11.98
C SER A 43 1.67 -9.83 -11.84
N PRO A 44 0.55 -9.08 -11.96
CA PRO A 44 0.54 -7.64 -11.71
C PRO A 44 0.90 -7.30 -10.26
N PHE A 45 0.52 -8.16 -9.29
CA PHE A 45 0.84 -7.99 -7.87
C PHE A 45 2.35 -7.96 -7.64
N ARG A 46 3.09 -8.95 -8.18
CA ARG A 46 4.56 -9.00 -8.02
C ARG A 46 5.26 -7.81 -8.67
N ARG A 47 4.75 -7.34 -9.82
CA ARG A 47 5.26 -6.12 -10.47
C ARG A 47 5.01 -4.88 -9.61
N ASN A 48 3.86 -4.81 -8.96
CA ASN A 48 3.53 -3.72 -8.05
C ASN A 48 4.42 -3.72 -6.80
N LEU A 49 4.61 -4.89 -6.16
CA LEU A 49 5.53 -5.06 -5.04
C LEU A 49 6.97 -4.65 -5.40
N MET A 50 7.45 -5.05 -6.58
CA MET A 50 8.77 -4.63 -7.06
C MET A 50 8.87 -3.10 -7.16
N ARG A 51 7.83 -2.42 -7.69
CA ARG A 51 7.82 -0.95 -7.77
C ARG A 51 7.76 -0.28 -6.40
N LEU A 52 6.90 -0.78 -5.52
CA LEU A 52 6.66 -0.20 -4.20
C LEU A 52 7.90 -0.32 -3.30
N HIS A 53 8.59 -1.45 -3.35
CA HIS A 53 9.69 -1.74 -2.45
C HIS A 53 11.08 -1.52 -3.04
N PHE A 54 11.21 -1.37 -4.37
CA PHE A 54 12.46 -0.98 -5.03
C PHE A 54 12.26 0.26 -5.92
N PRO A 55 11.77 1.38 -5.36
CA PRO A 55 11.43 2.56 -6.15
C PRO A 55 12.66 3.14 -6.88
N ASP A 56 13.85 3.07 -6.28
CA ASP A 56 15.08 3.59 -6.90
C ASP A 56 15.51 2.76 -8.12
N LEU A 57 15.22 1.45 -8.16
CA LEU A 57 15.40 0.64 -9.38
C LEU A 57 14.43 1.08 -10.48
N PHE A 58 13.21 1.50 -10.13
CA PHE A 58 12.23 1.96 -11.09
C PHE A 58 12.54 3.38 -11.61
N TYR A 59 12.89 4.32 -10.73
CA TYR A 59 13.25 5.70 -11.11
C TYR A 59 14.51 5.76 -11.96
N SER A 60 15.46 4.86 -11.74
CA SER A 60 16.66 4.71 -12.56
C SER A 60 16.45 3.89 -13.85
N GLN A 61 15.23 3.39 -14.11
CA GLN A 61 14.91 2.47 -15.20
C GLN A 61 15.76 1.19 -15.19
N ALA A 62 16.31 0.83 -14.03
CA ALA A 62 17.15 -0.35 -13.83
C ALA A 62 16.35 -1.65 -13.66
N VAL A 63 15.02 -1.61 -13.72
CA VAL A 63 14.15 -2.79 -13.67
C VAL A 63 13.25 -2.89 -14.90
N ALA A 64 13.17 -4.08 -15.49
CA ALA A 64 12.21 -4.42 -16.53
C ALA A 64 11.39 -5.67 -16.18
N PHE A 65 10.30 -5.88 -16.91
CA PHE A 65 9.38 -6.99 -16.68
C PHE A 65 9.22 -7.82 -17.95
N LEU A 66 9.34 -9.14 -17.80
CA LEU A 66 9.02 -10.12 -18.83
C LEU A 66 7.90 -11.05 -18.36
N THR A 67 7.30 -11.77 -19.29
CA THR A 67 6.26 -12.76 -19.01
C THR A 67 6.73 -14.12 -19.51
N PRO A 68 6.90 -15.12 -18.63
CA PRO A 68 7.12 -16.50 -19.05
C PRO A 68 5.81 -17.15 -19.51
N GLU A 69 5.87 -18.02 -20.52
CA GLU A 69 4.74 -18.84 -20.98
C GLU A 69 5.02 -20.32 -20.71
N VAL A 70 4.65 -20.78 -19.52
CA VAL A 70 4.88 -22.16 -19.06
C VAL A 70 3.54 -22.77 -18.65
N ASP A 71 3.31 -24.04 -19.00
CA ASP A 71 2.20 -24.81 -18.44
C ASP A 71 2.55 -25.26 -17.01
N GLU A 72 2.34 -24.35 -16.06
CA GLU A 72 2.66 -24.53 -14.64
C GLU A 72 1.97 -25.78 -14.04
N ARG A 73 0.78 -26.13 -14.57
CA ARG A 73 -0.05 -27.23 -14.06
C ARG A 73 0.51 -28.61 -14.37
N ALA A 74 1.38 -28.72 -15.37
CA ALA A 74 2.01 -29.97 -15.76
C ALA A 74 3.27 -30.31 -14.95
N ILE A 75 3.71 -29.41 -14.05
CA ILE A 75 5.00 -29.50 -13.37
C ILE A 75 4.83 -29.94 -11.92
N GLY A 76 5.56 -30.98 -11.52
CA GLY A 76 5.80 -31.31 -10.10
C GLY A 76 4.58 -31.74 -9.29
N ARG A 77 3.53 -32.26 -9.92
CA ARG A 77 2.29 -32.73 -9.25
C ARG A 77 2.51 -33.86 -8.25
N ASP A 78 3.58 -34.61 -8.42
CA ASP A 78 4.01 -35.73 -7.58
C ASP A 78 4.94 -35.29 -6.43
N LEU A 79 5.25 -34.00 -6.34
CA LEU A 79 6.18 -33.44 -5.36
C LEU A 79 5.44 -32.76 -4.21
N GLU A 80 6.16 -32.58 -3.11
CA GLU A 80 5.73 -31.68 -2.04
C GLU A 80 5.58 -30.24 -2.59
N PRO A 81 4.59 -29.46 -2.11
CA PRO A 81 4.30 -28.12 -2.61
C PRO A 81 5.52 -27.17 -2.68
N GLU A 82 6.45 -27.29 -1.73
CA GLU A 82 7.73 -26.57 -1.69
C GLU A 82 8.61 -26.87 -2.91
N ALA A 83 8.79 -28.16 -3.23
CA ALA A 83 9.59 -28.59 -4.38
C ALA A 83 8.87 -28.33 -5.71
N MET A 84 7.53 -28.48 -5.74
CA MET A 84 6.71 -28.14 -6.90
C MET A 84 6.88 -26.65 -7.26
N CYS A 85 6.71 -25.75 -6.30
CA CYS A 85 6.79 -24.31 -6.52
C CYS A 85 8.19 -23.88 -7.00
N GLN A 86 9.25 -24.44 -6.40
CA GLN A 86 10.62 -24.23 -6.88
C GLN A 86 10.79 -24.65 -8.35
N LYS A 87 10.32 -25.86 -8.71
CA LYS A 87 10.44 -26.35 -10.10
C LYS A 87 9.67 -25.51 -11.10
N VAL A 88 8.51 -24.97 -10.73
CA VAL A 88 7.75 -24.05 -11.60
C VAL A 88 8.55 -22.75 -11.82
N ALA A 89 9.17 -22.20 -10.77
CA ALA A 89 10.02 -21.02 -10.90
C ALA A 89 11.28 -21.28 -11.75
N GLU A 90 11.88 -22.46 -11.64
CA GLU A 90 13.01 -22.92 -12.48
C GLU A 90 12.59 -23.09 -13.95
N ALA A 91 11.44 -23.72 -14.21
CA ALA A 91 10.92 -23.85 -15.57
C ALA A 91 10.63 -22.50 -16.24
N LYS A 92 10.14 -21.52 -15.46
CA LYS A 92 9.99 -20.13 -15.93
C LYS A 92 11.35 -19.51 -16.28
N MET A 93 12.40 -19.79 -15.52
CA MET A 93 13.75 -19.31 -15.77
C MET A 93 14.27 -19.86 -17.10
N ASP A 94 14.18 -21.18 -17.28
CA ASP A 94 14.62 -21.87 -18.49
C ASP A 94 13.86 -21.37 -19.73
N TRP A 95 12.54 -21.16 -19.61
CA TRP A 95 11.74 -20.64 -20.70
C TRP A 95 12.19 -19.24 -21.14
N ILE A 96 12.44 -18.33 -20.20
CA ILE A 96 12.88 -16.96 -20.53
C ILE A 96 14.24 -16.98 -21.21
N LEU A 97 15.19 -17.77 -20.69
CA LEU A 97 16.52 -17.89 -21.28
C LEU A 97 16.47 -18.45 -22.71
N ALA A 98 15.56 -19.39 -22.97
CA ALA A 98 15.42 -20.00 -24.30
C ALA A 98 14.65 -19.12 -25.31
N ASN A 99 13.73 -18.26 -24.86
CA ASN A 99 12.78 -17.59 -25.76
C ASN A 99 12.87 -16.05 -25.77
N LYS A 100 13.65 -15.45 -24.86
CA LYS A 100 13.71 -13.99 -24.66
C LYS A 100 15.14 -13.45 -24.62
N GLU A 101 16.09 -14.14 -25.24
CA GLU A 101 17.52 -13.80 -25.21
C GLU A 101 17.81 -12.34 -25.62
N ALA A 102 17.11 -11.83 -26.65
CA ALA A 102 17.28 -10.45 -27.12
C ALA A 102 16.89 -9.42 -26.05
N GLU A 103 15.85 -9.70 -25.26
CA GLU A 103 15.38 -8.85 -24.17
C GLU A 103 16.27 -8.91 -22.90
N LEU A 104 17.15 -9.92 -22.80
CA LEU A 104 18.11 -10.05 -21.69
C LEU A 104 19.42 -9.28 -21.91
N VAL A 105 19.66 -8.78 -23.12
CA VAL A 105 20.92 -8.11 -23.48
C VAL A 105 21.16 -6.89 -22.58
N GLY A 106 22.28 -6.93 -21.85
CA GLY A 106 22.71 -5.87 -20.94
C GLY A 106 22.09 -5.93 -19.54
N ALA A 107 21.18 -6.87 -19.28
CA ALA A 107 20.73 -7.16 -17.93
C ALA A 107 21.75 -7.96 -17.14
N GLN A 108 21.77 -7.77 -15.82
CA GLN A 108 22.72 -8.41 -14.92
C GLN A 108 22.05 -9.55 -14.14
N ILE A 109 20.81 -9.32 -13.69
CA ILE A 109 20.08 -10.27 -12.86
C ILE A 109 18.72 -10.56 -13.50
N LEU A 110 18.41 -11.84 -13.69
CA LEU A 110 17.08 -12.33 -14.04
C LEU A 110 16.46 -13.02 -12.82
N ILE A 111 15.19 -12.70 -12.54
CA ILE A 111 14.43 -13.26 -11.43
C ILE A 111 13.15 -13.89 -11.98
N THR A 112 12.90 -15.13 -11.61
CA THR A 112 11.58 -15.77 -11.78
C THR A 112 11.02 -16.15 -10.42
N CYS A 113 9.69 -16.20 -10.36
CA CYS A 113 8.98 -16.50 -9.14
C CYS A 113 7.70 -17.27 -9.42
N ASP A 114 7.39 -18.17 -8.49
CA ASP A 114 6.14 -18.88 -8.43
C ASP A 114 5.60 -18.88 -6.99
N MET A 115 4.29 -19.07 -6.85
CA MET A 115 3.66 -19.15 -5.54
C MET A 115 2.51 -20.14 -5.56
N VAL A 116 2.47 -20.97 -4.53
CA VAL A 116 1.34 -21.84 -4.22
C VAL A 116 0.94 -21.70 -2.75
N VAL A 117 -0.34 -21.91 -2.45
CA VAL A 117 -0.81 -22.04 -1.07
C VAL A 117 -0.78 -23.52 -0.67
N LYS A 118 -0.25 -23.85 0.49
CA LYS A 118 -0.34 -25.21 1.07
C LYS A 118 -1.30 -25.18 2.23
N TYR A 119 -2.31 -26.03 2.17
CA TYR A 119 -3.32 -26.17 3.22
C TYR A 119 -3.62 -27.65 3.44
N ARG A 120 -3.49 -28.11 4.69
CA ARG A 120 -3.69 -29.52 5.08
C ARG A 120 -2.95 -30.53 4.18
N GLY A 121 -1.72 -30.17 3.79
CA GLY A 121 -0.84 -30.98 2.94
C GLY A 121 -1.09 -30.85 1.43
N GLN A 122 -2.14 -30.16 1.00
CA GLN A 122 -2.47 -30.00 -0.41
C GLN A 122 -2.00 -28.65 -0.96
N ALA A 123 -1.50 -28.66 -2.20
CA ALA A 123 -1.23 -27.46 -2.97
C ALA A 123 -2.55 -26.88 -3.54
N LEU A 124 -2.83 -25.63 -3.20
CA LEU A 124 -3.93 -24.81 -3.70
C LEU A 124 -3.34 -23.74 -4.62
N GLU A 125 -3.54 -23.92 -5.91
CA GLU A 125 -3.22 -22.92 -6.94
C GLU A 125 -4.35 -21.88 -7.04
N LYS A 126 -4.39 -21.12 -8.13
CA LYS A 126 -5.54 -20.27 -8.45
C LYS A 126 -6.74 -21.14 -8.81
N PRO A 127 -7.91 -20.94 -8.19
CA PRO A 127 -9.09 -21.72 -8.50
C PRO A 127 -9.55 -21.46 -9.94
N THR A 128 -10.13 -22.48 -10.55
CA THR A 128 -10.66 -22.48 -11.92
C THR A 128 -12.12 -22.10 -12.02
N SER A 129 -12.81 -22.06 -10.89
CA SER A 129 -14.24 -21.76 -10.82
C SER A 129 -14.62 -21.18 -9.46
N ASP A 130 -15.74 -20.47 -9.42
CA ASP A 130 -16.32 -19.92 -8.19
C ASP A 130 -16.65 -21.02 -7.16
N ILE A 131 -16.98 -22.22 -7.64
CA ILE A 131 -17.25 -23.39 -6.79
C ILE A 131 -15.97 -23.80 -6.06
N GLU A 132 -14.85 -23.89 -6.77
CA GLU A 132 -13.55 -24.24 -6.20
C GLU A 132 -13.04 -23.14 -5.26
N ALA A 133 -13.16 -21.87 -5.67
CA ALA A 133 -12.80 -20.72 -4.84
C ALA A 133 -13.59 -20.71 -3.52
N ARG A 134 -14.91 -20.93 -3.59
CA ARG A 134 -15.79 -21.02 -2.42
C ARG A 134 -15.36 -22.17 -1.50
N ALA A 135 -15.03 -23.33 -2.07
CA ALA A 135 -14.57 -24.47 -1.29
C ALA A 135 -13.27 -24.18 -0.54
N PHE A 136 -12.30 -23.47 -1.14
CA PHE A 136 -11.09 -23.05 -0.44
C PHE A 136 -11.42 -22.15 0.75
N LEU A 137 -12.23 -21.12 0.53
CA LEU A 137 -12.61 -20.15 1.57
C LEU A 137 -13.43 -20.79 2.71
N GLN A 138 -14.36 -21.68 2.40
CA GLN A 138 -15.12 -22.42 3.41
C GLN A 138 -14.22 -23.32 4.26
N ASN A 139 -13.23 -23.97 3.66
CA ASN A 139 -12.28 -24.80 4.40
C ASN A 139 -11.50 -23.98 5.44
N TYR A 140 -11.04 -22.77 5.09
CA TYR A 140 -10.36 -21.90 6.04
C TYR A 140 -11.29 -21.48 7.19
N ARG A 141 -12.53 -21.08 6.87
CA ARG A 141 -13.54 -20.68 7.86
C ARG A 141 -13.84 -21.79 8.86
N ASP A 142 -14.03 -23.00 8.35
CA ASP A 142 -14.51 -24.14 9.13
C ASP A 142 -13.40 -24.76 10.00
N HIS A 143 -12.13 -24.41 9.76
CA HIS A 143 -10.97 -24.89 10.52
C HIS A 143 -9.98 -23.74 10.84
N PRO A 144 -10.36 -22.77 11.68
CA PRO A 144 -9.57 -21.56 11.94
C PRO A 144 -8.24 -21.83 12.68
N SER A 145 -8.08 -23.02 13.28
CA SER A 145 -6.82 -23.44 13.92
C SER A 145 -5.80 -24.04 12.94
N GLU A 146 -6.19 -24.33 11.70
CA GLU A 146 -5.30 -24.88 10.70
C GLU A 146 -4.48 -23.76 10.04
N PRO A 147 -3.14 -23.85 10.04
CA PRO A 147 -2.31 -22.86 9.37
C PRO A 147 -2.43 -22.97 7.85
N VAL A 148 -2.42 -21.81 7.20
CA VAL A 148 -2.32 -21.68 5.75
C VAL A 148 -0.90 -21.25 5.43
N PHE A 149 -0.22 -22.00 4.57
CA PHE A 149 1.16 -21.71 4.18
C PHE A 149 1.19 -21.09 2.80
N CYS A 150 1.92 -19.98 2.65
CA CYS A 150 2.24 -19.35 1.38
C CYS A 150 3.67 -19.71 1.01
N ILE A 151 3.83 -20.50 -0.04
CA ILE A 151 5.12 -21.02 -0.47
C ILE A 151 5.53 -20.28 -1.73
N ASN A 152 6.71 -19.67 -1.70
CA ASN A 152 7.29 -18.94 -2.82
C ASN A 152 8.57 -19.63 -3.30
N GLY A 153 8.58 -20.03 -4.57
CA GLY A 153 9.79 -20.44 -5.27
C GLY A 153 10.39 -19.22 -5.98
N ILE A 154 11.64 -18.89 -5.70
CA ILE A 154 12.37 -17.80 -6.34
C ILE A 154 13.62 -18.37 -7.00
N VAL A 155 13.87 -17.98 -8.23
CA VAL A 155 15.12 -18.28 -8.91
C VAL A 155 15.77 -16.98 -9.33
N LEU A 156 17.03 -16.79 -8.92
CA LEU A 156 17.87 -15.69 -9.34
C LEU A 156 18.96 -16.24 -10.25
N ARG A 157 19.24 -15.53 -11.34
CA ARG A 157 20.34 -15.85 -12.24
C ARG A 157 21.15 -14.61 -12.58
N ASP A 158 22.47 -14.73 -12.43
CA ASP A 158 23.45 -13.75 -12.83
C ASP A 158 23.73 -14.02 -14.29
N LEU A 159 23.30 -13.10 -15.15
CA LEU A 159 23.45 -13.22 -16.60
C LEU A 159 24.89 -12.94 -17.05
N THR A 160 25.72 -12.35 -16.19
CA THR A 160 27.14 -12.06 -16.46
C THR A 160 28.01 -13.28 -16.15
N LEU A 161 27.76 -13.93 -15.01
CA LEU A 161 28.56 -15.07 -14.53
C LEU A 161 27.92 -16.43 -14.83
N GLY A 162 26.64 -16.46 -15.22
CA GLY A 162 25.88 -17.70 -15.43
C GLY A 162 25.52 -18.44 -14.14
N LEU A 163 25.72 -17.82 -12.98
CA LEU A 163 25.38 -18.41 -11.66
C LEU A 163 23.87 -18.37 -11.45
N GLN A 164 23.33 -19.45 -10.89
CA GLN A 164 21.90 -19.56 -10.56
C GLN A 164 21.72 -20.04 -9.13
N GLU A 165 20.75 -19.44 -8.44
CA GLU A 165 20.32 -19.85 -7.11
C GLU A 165 18.80 -19.97 -7.09
N SER A 166 18.31 -21.10 -6.57
CA SER A 166 16.90 -21.36 -6.31
C SER A 166 16.67 -21.33 -4.80
N VAL A 167 15.65 -20.62 -4.36
CA VAL A 167 15.29 -20.48 -2.94
C VAL A 167 13.79 -20.70 -2.77
N VAL A 168 13.43 -21.43 -1.71
CA VAL A 168 12.05 -21.52 -1.25
C VAL A 168 11.89 -20.70 0.01
N GLU A 169 10.90 -19.82 0.01
CA GLU A 169 10.45 -19.07 1.18
C GLU A 169 9.05 -19.53 1.56
N VAL A 170 8.79 -19.67 2.85
CA VAL A 170 7.50 -20.12 3.38
C VAL A 170 7.04 -19.16 4.46
N SER A 171 5.90 -18.54 4.22
CA SER A 171 5.16 -17.76 5.20
C SER A 171 3.92 -18.52 5.66
N SER A 172 3.43 -18.27 6.87
CA SER A 172 2.24 -18.91 7.40
C SER A 172 1.31 -17.91 8.05
N LEU A 173 0.01 -18.16 7.97
CA LEU A 173 -1.03 -17.32 8.55
C LEU A 173 -2.23 -18.16 9.00
N PHE A 174 -3.15 -17.53 9.72
CA PHE A 174 -4.41 -18.09 10.16
C PHE A 174 -5.56 -17.19 9.73
N PHE A 175 -6.77 -17.75 9.74
CA PHE A 175 -8.01 -17.01 9.58
C PHE A 175 -8.77 -16.91 10.90
N LEU A 176 -9.14 -15.70 11.28
CA LEU A 176 -10.20 -15.45 12.27
C LEU A 176 -11.54 -15.95 11.72
N PRO A 177 -12.54 -16.23 12.58
CA PRO A 177 -13.88 -16.57 12.12
C PRO A 177 -14.46 -15.48 11.20
N PHE A 178 -15.03 -15.87 10.07
CA PHE A 178 -15.71 -14.99 9.13
C PHE A 178 -17.01 -15.61 8.58
N GLY A 179 -17.94 -14.77 8.14
CA GLY A 179 -19.25 -15.18 7.63
C GLY A 179 -19.28 -15.46 6.12
N ASP A 180 -20.43 -15.95 5.64
CA ASP A 180 -20.67 -16.19 4.21
C ASP A 180 -20.61 -14.89 3.39
N GLU A 181 -20.84 -13.73 4.02
CA GLU A 181 -20.81 -12.43 3.36
C GLU A 181 -19.41 -12.13 2.79
N ALA A 182 -18.36 -12.47 3.56
CA ALA A 182 -16.97 -12.28 3.12
C ALA A 182 -16.63 -13.18 1.92
N ILE A 183 -17.12 -14.42 1.94
CA ILE A 183 -16.95 -15.36 0.83
C ILE A 183 -17.70 -14.87 -0.41
N GLN A 184 -18.94 -14.42 -0.22
CA GLN A 184 -19.77 -13.95 -1.32
C GLN A 184 -19.15 -12.74 -2.01
N GLU A 185 -18.63 -11.78 -1.26
CA GLU A 185 -17.95 -10.59 -1.81
C GLU A 185 -16.76 -10.99 -2.69
N MET A 186 -15.87 -11.86 -2.18
CA MET A 186 -14.70 -12.38 -2.91
C MET A 186 -15.04 -13.10 -4.22
N ILE A 187 -16.22 -13.73 -4.29
CA ILE A 187 -16.70 -14.43 -5.48
C ILE A 187 -17.33 -13.43 -6.46
N GLU A 188 -18.18 -12.52 -5.97
CA GLU A 188 -18.91 -11.56 -6.80
C GLU A 188 -17.99 -10.54 -7.49
N ASP A 189 -16.91 -10.12 -6.83
CA ASP A 189 -15.91 -9.24 -7.43
C ASP A 189 -14.87 -9.97 -8.30
N GLY A 190 -14.91 -11.31 -8.31
CA GLY A 190 -14.04 -12.18 -9.11
C GLY A 190 -12.57 -12.19 -8.66
N SER A 191 -12.24 -11.56 -7.52
CA SER A 191 -10.87 -11.51 -7.01
C SER A 191 -10.35 -12.91 -6.68
N ALA A 192 -11.20 -13.78 -6.13
CA ALA A 192 -10.84 -15.13 -5.69
C ALA A 192 -10.18 -15.98 -6.80
N LEU A 193 -10.58 -15.80 -8.06
CA LEU A 193 -10.03 -16.54 -9.21
C LEU A 193 -8.62 -16.10 -9.61
N GLN A 194 -8.17 -14.93 -9.15
CA GLN A 194 -6.89 -14.36 -9.56
C GLN A 194 -5.73 -14.73 -8.62
N MET A 195 -6.04 -15.37 -7.48
CA MET A 195 -5.14 -15.50 -6.34
C MET A 195 -4.99 -16.96 -5.92
N ALA A 196 -3.76 -17.39 -5.63
CA ALA A 196 -3.50 -18.73 -5.14
C ALA A 196 -4.23 -18.93 -3.80
N GLY A 197 -4.93 -20.06 -3.65
CA GLY A 197 -5.72 -20.32 -2.44
C GLY A 197 -6.94 -19.41 -2.27
N ALA A 198 -7.31 -18.59 -3.25
CA ALA A 198 -8.52 -17.77 -3.28
C ALA A 198 -8.60 -16.60 -2.27
N PHE A 199 -7.48 -16.09 -1.75
CA PHE A 199 -7.49 -14.97 -0.80
C PHE A 199 -6.38 -13.94 -1.06
N SER A 200 -6.54 -12.74 -0.50
CA SER A 200 -5.49 -11.71 -0.42
C SER A 200 -5.59 -10.95 0.90
N MET A 201 -4.45 -10.51 1.42
CA MET A 201 -4.35 -9.70 2.63
C MET A 201 -4.84 -8.26 2.47
N ASP A 202 -4.86 -7.76 1.24
CA ASP A 202 -5.32 -6.41 0.94
C ASP A 202 -6.80 -6.37 0.54
N HIS A 203 -7.44 -7.54 0.40
CA HIS A 203 -8.84 -7.58 0.03
C HIS A 203 -9.73 -7.07 1.17
N PRO A 204 -10.60 -6.06 0.97
CA PRO A 204 -11.43 -5.49 2.04
C PRO A 204 -12.31 -6.52 2.76
N ALA A 205 -12.86 -7.48 2.02
CA ALA A 205 -13.69 -8.55 2.56
C ALA A 205 -12.91 -9.57 3.41
N MET A 206 -11.63 -9.82 3.09
CA MET A 206 -10.91 -11.00 3.57
C MET A 206 -9.69 -10.65 4.43
N GLY A 207 -8.95 -9.60 4.08
CA GLY A 207 -7.69 -9.22 4.71
C GLY A 207 -7.80 -8.93 6.21
N LYS A 208 -8.96 -8.47 6.68
CA LYS A 208 -9.25 -8.23 8.11
C LYS A 208 -9.37 -9.51 8.94
N TYR A 209 -9.63 -10.65 8.31
CA TYR A 209 -9.69 -11.94 8.98
C TYR A 209 -8.34 -12.66 8.99
N ILE A 210 -7.32 -12.12 8.33
CA ILE A 210 -5.98 -12.72 8.35
C ILE A 210 -5.25 -12.31 9.63
N THR A 211 -4.73 -13.30 10.34
CA THR A 211 -4.02 -13.11 11.61
C THR A 211 -2.84 -14.06 11.75
N GLY A 212 -2.00 -13.83 12.76
CA GLY A 212 -0.91 -14.73 13.12
C GLY A 212 0.12 -14.93 11.99
N LEU A 213 0.30 -13.93 11.13
CA LEU A 213 1.31 -13.97 10.07
C LEU A 213 2.70 -14.18 10.67
N ASN A 214 3.33 -15.29 10.31
CA ASN A 214 4.73 -15.60 10.57
C ASN A 214 5.45 -15.70 9.22
N GLY A 215 6.42 -14.82 8.98
CA GLY A 215 7.06 -14.62 7.68
C GLY A 215 6.77 -13.24 7.10
N SER A 216 6.89 -13.10 5.77
CA SER A 216 6.78 -11.81 5.11
C SER A 216 5.35 -11.55 4.58
N PRO A 217 4.77 -10.37 4.83
CA PRO A 217 3.50 -9.98 4.19
C PRO A 217 3.60 -9.98 2.66
N THR A 218 4.72 -9.51 2.11
CA THR A 218 4.93 -9.48 0.64
C THR A 218 5.08 -10.89 0.05
N ALA A 219 5.53 -11.86 0.84
CA ALA A 219 5.53 -13.28 0.46
C ALA A 219 4.12 -13.84 0.29
N VAL A 220 3.18 -13.45 1.14
CA VAL A 220 1.76 -13.85 1.01
C VAL A 220 1.14 -13.30 -0.26
N GLU A 221 1.59 -12.13 -0.72
CA GLU A 221 1.20 -11.54 -2.00
C GLU A 221 1.99 -12.10 -3.21
N GLY A 222 2.95 -12.98 -2.95
CA GLY A 222 3.67 -13.76 -3.95
C GLY A 222 5.05 -13.23 -4.34
N LEU A 223 5.61 -12.24 -3.64
CA LEU A 223 7.00 -11.81 -3.84
C LEU A 223 7.66 -11.48 -2.48
N PRO A 224 8.51 -12.35 -1.92
CA PRO A 224 9.17 -12.10 -0.62
C PRO A 224 10.26 -11.04 -0.76
N VAL A 225 9.87 -9.78 -0.62
CA VAL A 225 10.70 -8.60 -0.89
C VAL A 225 11.94 -8.54 0.00
N GLU A 226 11.85 -8.93 1.26
CA GLU A 226 12.98 -8.88 2.20
C GLU A 226 14.09 -9.86 1.80
N LEU A 227 13.71 -11.09 1.45
CA LEU A 227 14.63 -12.10 0.93
C LEU A 227 15.22 -11.64 -0.40
N LEU A 228 14.39 -11.14 -1.31
CA LEU A 228 14.86 -10.65 -2.60
C LEU A 228 15.87 -9.50 -2.42
N ARG A 229 15.59 -8.57 -1.50
CA ARG A 229 16.50 -7.47 -1.18
C ARG A 229 17.84 -7.98 -0.68
N GLN A 230 17.83 -8.93 0.26
CA GLN A 230 19.05 -9.55 0.78
C GLN A 230 19.87 -10.18 -0.35
N LYS A 231 19.23 -10.91 -1.26
CA LYS A 231 19.90 -11.56 -2.40
C LYS A 231 20.47 -10.55 -3.39
N LEU A 232 19.69 -9.54 -3.79
CA LEU A 232 20.14 -8.49 -4.70
C LEU A 232 21.32 -7.71 -4.13
N MET A 233 21.29 -7.37 -2.84
CA MET A 233 22.40 -6.70 -2.16
C MET A 233 23.66 -7.57 -2.10
N ALA A 234 23.51 -8.88 -1.95
CA ALA A 234 24.65 -9.81 -1.89
C ALA A 234 25.27 -10.04 -3.28
N TRP A 235 24.44 -10.15 -4.32
CA TRP A 235 24.87 -10.46 -5.68
C TRP A 235 25.37 -9.23 -6.44
N GLN A 236 24.69 -8.09 -6.26
CA GLN A 236 25.10 -6.83 -6.88
C GLN A 236 25.00 -5.67 -5.88
N PRO A 237 26.02 -5.48 -5.01
CA PRO A 237 26.03 -4.43 -3.99
C PRO A 237 25.91 -3.01 -4.52
N SER A 238 26.20 -2.80 -5.81
CA SER A 238 26.06 -1.51 -6.49
C SER A 238 24.62 -1.14 -6.86
N LEU A 239 23.68 -2.09 -6.84
CA LEU A 239 22.27 -1.80 -7.09
C LEU A 239 21.68 -0.97 -5.94
N PRO A 240 20.84 0.04 -6.23
CA PRO A 240 20.14 0.83 -5.22
C PRO A 240 18.95 0.04 -4.65
N CYS A 241 19.27 -1.06 -3.97
CA CYS A 241 18.31 -1.98 -3.35
C CYS A 241 18.34 -1.87 -1.82
N GLN A 242 19.09 -0.95 -1.23
CA GLN A 242 19.10 -0.74 0.21
C GLN A 242 17.76 -0.19 0.69
N LEU A 243 17.35 -0.58 1.90
CA LEU A 243 16.16 0.00 2.52
C LEU A 243 16.44 1.46 2.88
N LYS A 244 15.66 2.39 2.33
CA LYS A 244 15.80 3.81 2.60
C LYS A 244 15.24 4.17 3.98
N ILE A 245 16.06 4.76 4.84
CA ILE A 245 15.62 5.38 6.09
C ILE A 245 14.99 6.75 5.78
N LEU A 246 13.74 6.91 6.20
CA LEU A 246 12.89 8.08 6.00
C LEU A 246 12.87 9.01 7.22
N GLY A 247 13.11 8.48 8.42
CA GLY A 247 13.16 9.26 9.65
C GLY A 247 13.68 8.47 10.85
N ALA A 248 13.89 9.16 11.98
CA ALA A 248 14.25 8.56 13.26
C ALA A 248 13.15 8.87 14.28
N ILE A 249 12.15 7.98 14.33
CA ILE A 249 10.90 8.21 15.06
C ILE A 249 11.00 7.74 16.50
N LYS A 250 10.49 8.56 17.42
CA LYS A 250 10.42 8.28 18.86
C LYS A 250 8.99 8.06 19.36
N CYS A 251 7.95 8.51 18.66
CA CYS A 251 6.57 8.20 18.98
C CYS A 251 5.67 8.18 17.73
N VAL A 252 4.57 7.45 17.83
CA VAL A 252 3.62 7.29 16.73
C VAL A 252 2.23 7.79 17.16
N ILE A 253 1.59 8.59 16.32
CA ILE A 253 0.23 9.06 16.52
C ILE A 253 -0.64 8.50 15.41
N PHE A 254 -1.75 7.88 15.76
CA PHE A 254 -2.66 7.26 14.81
C PHE A 254 -3.92 8.10 14.68
N ASP A 255 -4.39 8.35 13.45
CA ASP A 255 -5.83 8.53 13.27
C ASP A 255 -6.58 7.23 13.64
N MET A 256 -7.91 7.26 13.70
CA MET A 256 -8.71 6.10 14.05
C MET A 256 -9.68 5.71 12.93
N ASP A 257 -10.39 6.68 12.37
CA ASP A 257 -11.54 6.45 11.52
C ASP A 257 -11.06 6.20 10.08
N GLY A 258 -11.27 5.00 9.54
CA GLY A 258 -10.71 4.61 8.24
C GLY A 258 -9.26 4.13 8.30
N LEU A 259 -8.53 4.39 9.40
CA LEU A 259 -7.17 3.92 9.62
C LEU A 259 -7.07 2.71 10.55
N ILE A 260 -7.53 2.83 11.81
CA ILE A 260 -7.52 1.73 12.78
C ILE A 260 -8.78 0.90 12.63
N LEU A 261 -9.93 1.56 12.45
CA LEU A 261 -11.24 0.93 12.38
C LEU A 261 -11.89 1.16 11.01
N ASP A 262 -12.55 0.16 10.46
CA ASP A 262 -13.37 0.26 9.24
C ASP A 262 -14.69 0.98 9.54
N THR A 263 -14.62 2.28 9.82
CA THR A 263 -15.80 3.14 10.07
C THR A 263 -16.37 3.73 8.80
N GLU A 264 -15.55 3.86 7.76
CA GLU A 264 -15.92 4.41 6.46
C GLU A 264 -16.99 3.59 5.75
N ARG A 265 -16.98 2.26 5.93
CA ARG A 265 -18.06 1.38 5.47
C ARG A 265 -19.40 1.74 6.09
N TRP A 266 -19.45 2.00 7.40
CA TRP A 266 -20.69 2.36 8.09
C TRP A 266 -21.23 3.71 7.63
N TYR A 267 -20.37 4.69 7.37
CA TYR A 267 -20.77 5.96 6.78
C TYR A 267 -21.40 5.76 5.40
N SER A 268 -20.85 4.92 4.53
CA SER A 268 -21.45 4.62 3.22
C SER A 268 -22.81 3.92 3.36
N LEU A 269 -22.92 2.95 4.27
CA LEU A 269 -24.17 2.20 4.49
C LEU A 269 -25.27 3.07 5.07
N ALA A 270 -24.97 3.90 6.08
CA ALA A 270 -25.94 4.82 6.66
C ALA A 270 -26.45 5.84 5.63
N GLN A 271 -25.56 6.35 4.76
CA GLN A 271 -25.96 7.23 3.67
C GLN A 271 -26.85 6.52 2.66
N GLN A 272 -26.49 5.30 2.25
CA GLN A 272 -27.30 4.50 1.32
C GLN A 272 -28.69 4.23 1.90
N GLN A 273 -28.79 3.82 3.17
CA GLN A 273 -30.06 3.53 3.83
C GLN A 273 -31.01 4.74 3.83
N ILE A 274 -30.49 5.95 4.03
CA ILE A 274 -31.27 7.18 3.95
C ILE A 274 -31.73 7.46 2.51
N LEU A 275 -30.83 7.27 1.54
CA LEU A 275 -31.06 7.53 0.12
C LEU A 275 -31.99 6.51 -0.55
N ASP A 276 -32.12 5.29 -0.01
CA ASP A 276 -33.02 4.25 -0.51
C ASP A 276 -34.49 4.72 -0.55
N ARG A 277 -34.92 5.59 0.38
CA ARG A 277 -36.28 6.18 0.39
C ARG A 277 -36.56 7.09 -0.80
N PHE A 278 -35.50 7.55 -1.45
CA PHE A 278 -35.56 8.37 -2.66
C PHE A 278 -35.23 7.57 -3.92
N GLU A 279 -35.00 6.25 -3.79
CA GLU A 279 -34.57 5.36 -4.88
C GLU A 279 -33.22 5.80 -5.49
N ILE A 280 -32.33 6.36 -4.66
CA ILE A 280 -31.04 6.90 -5.08
C ILE A 280 -29.90 6.01 -4.60
N LYS A 281 -28.99 5.67 -5.50
CA LYS A 281 -27.75 4.96 -5.17
C LYS A 281 -26.69 5.95 -4.71
N PHE A 282 -26.11 5.73 -3.53
CA PHE A 282 -24.93 6.41 -3.07
C PHE A 282 -23.71 5.99 -3.91
N THR A 283 -23.01 6.98 -4.45
CA THR A 283 -21.93 6.75 -5.41
C THR A 283 -20.58 7.20 -4.85
N TYR A 284 -19.51 6.58 -5.34
CA TYR A 284 -18.15 6.92 -4.95
C TYR A 284 -17.79 8.38 -5.29
N ASP A 285 -18.31 8.93 -6.39
CA ASP A 285 -18.03 10.32 -6.78
C ASP A 285 -18.58 11.34 -5.76
N VAL A 286 -19.71 11.02 -5.11
CA VAL A 286 -20.25 11.84 -4.03
C VAL A 286 -19.47 11.61 -2.76
N LYS A 287 -19.13 10.35 -2.43
CA LYS A 287 -18.25 10.03 -1.31
C LYS A 287 -16.97 10.86 -1.36
N ALA A 288 -16.27 10.88 -2.49
CA ALA A 288 -15.05 11.65 -2.68
C ALA A 288 -15.24 13.17 -2.46
N LYS A 289 -16.41 13.73 -2.85
CA LYS A 289 -16.71 15.16 -2.66
C LYS A 289 -16.99 15.54 -1.22
N ILE A 290 -17.52 14.61 -0.41
CA ILE A 290 -17.92 14.88 0.99
C ILE A 290 -16.85 14.50 2.02
N MET A 291 -15.91 13.61 1.66
CA MET A 291 -14.82 13.18 2.54
C MET A 291 -14.06 14.37 3.13
N GLY A 292 -13.83 14.35 4.44
CA GLY A 292 -13.11 15.39 5.18
C GLY A 292 -13.90 16.68 5.46
N ARG A 293 -15.09 16.87 4.90
CA ARG A 293 -15.91 18.07 5.19
C ARG A 293 -16.57 17.99 6.57
N LYS A 294 -16.94 19.15 7.12
CA LYS A 294 -17.82 19.20 8.29
C LYS A 294 -19.17 18.57 7.96
N SER A 295 -19.82 17.94 8.94
CA SER A 295 -21.05 17.17 8.72
C SER A 295 -22.15 17.95 7.99
N LEU A 296 -22.31 19.24 8.29
CA LEU A 296 -23.30 20.10 7.64
C LEU A 296 -22.93 20.43 6.19
N ASP A 297 -21.67 20.72 5.91
CA ASP A 297 -21.20 20.97 4.55
C ASP A 297 -21.29 19.69 3.70
N ALA A 298 -20.95 18.54 4.26
CA ALA A 298 -21.11 17.23 3.62
C ALA A 298 -22.58 16.92 3.29
N ALA A 299 -23.49 17.17 4.23
CA ALA A 299 -24.94 16.99 4.04
C ALA A 299 -25.46 17.90 2.92
N ASN A 300 -25.08 19.17 2.92
CA ASN A 300 -25.46 20.12 1.87
C ASN A 300 -24.95 19.68 0.50
N VAL A 301 -23.68 19.28 0.38
CA VAL A 301 -23.13 18.79 -0.91
C VAL A 301 -23.91 17.59 -1.43
N MET A 302 -24.28 16.64 -0.56
CA MET A 302 -25.05 15.47 -0.94
C MET A 302 -26.47 15.81 -1.37
N ILE A 303 -27.17 16.64 -0.59
CA ILE A 303 -28.53 17.09 -0.89
C ILE A 303 -28.56 17.86 -2.21
N ASP A 304 -27.58 18.73 -2.44
CA ASP A 304 -27.44 19.50 -3.68
C ASP A 304 -27.16 18.58 -4.86
N HIS A 305 -26.23 17.63 -4.71
CA HIS A 305 -25.82 16.72 -5.77
C HIS A 305 -26.98 15.84 -6.26
N TYR A 306 -27.78 15.32 -5.33
CA TYR A 306 -28.91 14.44 -5.65
C TYR A 306 -30.23 15.19 -5.89
N GLY A 307 -30.22 16.53 -5.88
CA GLY A 307 -31.42 17.33 -6.12
C GLY A 307 -32.50 17.17 -5.04
N LEU A 308 -32.10 16.93 -3.79
CA LEU A 308 -32.99 16.68 -2.65
C LEU A 308 -33.39 17.95 -1.89
N LYS A 309 -33.04 19.14 -2.41
CA LYS A 309 -33.44 20.42 -1.82
C LYS A 309 -34.96 20.50 -1.63
N GLY A 310 -35.39 20.79 -0.40
CA GLY A 310 -36.81 20.86 -0.04
C GLY A 310 -37.49 19.49 0.15
N ARG A 311 -36.78 18.38 -0.08
CA ARG A 311 -37.24 17.02 0.20
C ARG A 311 -36.53 16.38 1.39
N LEU A 312 -35.32 16.84 1.69
CA LEU A 312 -34.52 16.40 2.81
C LEU A 312 -33.78 17.60 3.39
N ASP A 313 -33.95 17.83 4.68
CA ASP A 313 -33.26 18.88 5.41
C ASP A 313 -31.84 18.42 5.85
N PRO A 314 -30.79 19.24 5.72
CA PRO A 314 -29.43 18.85 6.08
C PRO A 314 -29.27 18.45 7.55
N GLU A 315 -29.92 19.15 8.48
CA GLU A 315 -29.88 18.83 9.90
C GLU A 315 -30.66 17.55 10.23
N GLU A 316 -31.81 17.33 9.60
CA GLU A 316 -32.53 16.06 9.66
C GLU A 316 -31.71 14.89 9.13
N PHE A 317 -31.06 15.06 7.97
CA PHE A 317 -30.18 14.06 7.39
C PHE A 317 -29.06 13.67 8.35
N ILE A 318 -28.41 14.66 8.99
CA ILE A 318 -27.35 14.40 9.97
C ILE A 318 -27.92 13.62 11.15
N ARG A 319 -29.05 14.06 11.73
CA ARG A 319 -29.66 13.40 12.88
C ARG A 319 -29.96 11.92 12.60
N GLU A 320 -30.64 11.64 11.49
CA GLU A 320 -30.97 10.28 11.11
C GLU A 320 -29.71 9.44 10.84
N ARG A 321 -28.71 10.01 10.16
CA ARG A 321 -27.44 9.33 9.93
C ARG A 321 -26.77 8.96 11.24
N GLU A 322 -26.74 9.87 12.23
CA GLU A 322 -26.16 9.57 13.54
C GLU A 322 -26.92 8.44 14.28
N GLU A 323 -28.26 8.39 14.18
CA GLU A 323 -29.06 7.30 14.77
C GLU A 323 -28.74 5.94 14.16
N ILE A 324 -28.55 5.88 12.84
CA ILE A 324 -28.14 4.66 12.13
C ILE A 324 -26.71 4.27 12.54
N LEU A 325 -25.80 5.24 12.54
CA LEU A 325 -24.38 5.01 12.86
C LEU A 325 -24.18 4.55 14.31
N ASP A 326 -24.97 5.05 15.27
CA ASP A 326 -24.93 4.60 16.66
C ASP A 326 -25.22 3.10 16.81
N GLN A 327 -26.01 2.53 15.91
CA GLN A 327 -26.31 1.08 15.88
C GLN A 327 -25.22 0.27 15.17
N MET A 328 -24.49 0.89 14.24
CA MET A 328 -23.49 0.22 13.40
C MET A 328 -22.07 0.28 13.98
N PHE A 329 -21.67 1.41 14.57
CA PHE A 329 -20.32 1.61 15.13
C PHE A 329 -19.87 0.58 16.16
N PRO A 330 -20.72 -0.02 17.03
CA PRO A 330 -20.29 -1.10 17.92
C PRO A 330 -19.71 -2.32 17.18
N LYS A 331 -19.99 -2.45 15.87
CA LYS A 331 -19.54 -3.55 15.01
C LYS A 331 -18.30 -3.18 14.19
N SER A 332 -17.69 -2.01 14.41
CA SER A 332 -16.48 -1.59 13.69
C SER A 332 -15.33 -2.56 13.92
N GLU A 333 -14.81 -3.13 12.84
CA GLU A 333 -13.69 -4.06 12.85
C GLU A 333 -12.36 -3.33 12.68
N ILE A 334 -11.28 -3.97 13.11
CA ILE A 334 -9.93 -3.45 12.94
C ILE A 334 -9.53 -3.58 11.46
N MET A 335 -8.88 -2.54 10.93
CA MET A 335 -8.34 -2.52 9.58
C MET A 335 -7.17 -3.52 9.42
N ALA A 336 -7.02 -4.06 8.22
CA ALA A 336 -6.03 -5.06 7.89
C ALA A 336 -4.59 -4.64 8.30
N GLY A 337 -3.89 -5.51 9.03
CA GLY A 337 -2.51 -5.31 9.48
C GLY A 337 -2.31 -4.38 10.69
N VAL A 338 -3.34 -3.66 11.15
CA VAL A 338 -3.22 -2.70 12.26
C VAL A 338 -2.90 -3.39 13.58
N GLN A 339 -3.60 -4.49 13.90
CA GLN A 339 -3.36 -5.21 15.15
C GLN A 339 -1.90 -5.69 15.26
N ARG A 340 -1.31 -6.19 14.16
CA ARG A 340 0.11 -6.59 14.10
C ARG A 340 1.00 -5.42 14.50
N LEU A 341 0.80 -4.25 13.89
CA LEU A 341 1.62 -3.08 14.17
C LEU A 341 1.47 -2.60 15.62
N LEU A 342 0.24 -2.48 16.13
CA LEU A 342 -0.01 -2.01 17.49
C LEU A 342 0.60 -2.93 18.54
N VAL A 343 0.44 -4.25 18.39
CA VAL A 343 1.05 -5.24 19.30
C VAL A 343 2.58 -5.17 19.23
N HIS A 344 3.14 -5.09 18.02
CA HIS A 344 4.59 -5.00 17.81
C HIS A 344 5.22 -3.76 18.45
N LEU A 345 4.65 -2.59 18.19
CA LEU A 345 5.12 -1.33 18.75
C LEU A 345 4.98 -1.30 20.28
N ARG A 346 3.89 -1.87 20.81
CA ARG A 346 3.68 -1.98 22.26
C ARG A 346 4.72 -2.89 22.91
N LYS A 347 4.99 -4.06 22.33
CA LYS A 347 6.03 -5.01 22.79
C LYS A 347 7.40 -4.35 22.85
N ASN A 348 7.68 -3.45 21.90
CA ASN A 348 8.93 -2.70 21.80
C ASN A 348 8.93 -1.36 22.55
N ASN A 349 7.93 -1.09 23.40
CA ASN A 349 7.82 0.13 24.19
C ASN A 349 7.85 1.44 23.38
N VAL A 350 7.36 1.41 22.14
CA VAL A 350 7.20 2.63 21.33
C VAL A 350 5.97 3.39 21.84
N PRO A 351 6.09 4.67 22.23
CA PRO A 351 4.96 5.50 22.64
C PRO A 351 3.95 5.69 21.52
N MET A 352 2.67 5.45 21.82
CA MET A 352 1.57 5.52 20.87
C MET A 352 0.39 6.30 21.45
N ALA A 353 -0.27 7.11 20.61
CA ALA A 353 -1.50 7.82 20.95
C ALA A 353 -2.49 7.81 19.77
N ILE A 354 -3.76 8.06 20.06
CA ILE A 354 -4.80 8.28 19.05
C ILE A 354 -5.11 9.77 18.96
N ALA A 355 -5.30 10.27 17.74
CA ALA A 355 -5.80 11.60 17.44
C ALA A 355 -6.94 11.50 16.41
N THR A 356 -8.19 11.46 16.89
CA THR A 356 -9.39 11.26 16.06
C THR A 356 -10.26 12.52 16.00
N SER A 357 -10.81 12.82 14.82
CA SER A 357 -11.84 13.87 14.66
C SER A 357 -13.17 13.49 15.31
N SER A 358 -13.37 12.23 15.69
CA SER A 358 -14.55 11.78 16.43
C SER A 358 -14.63 12.43 17.80
N HIS A 359 -15.85 12.77 18.24
CA HIS A 359 -16.12 13.16 19.62
C HIS A 359 -15.98 11.96 20.57
N ILE A 360 -15.78 12.21 21.86
CA ILE A 360 -15.60 11.15 22.87
C ILE A 360 -16.71 10.08 22.87
N ARG A 361 -17.96 10.49 22.59
CA ARG A 361 -19.10 9.57 22.48
C ARG A 361 -18.89 8.53 21.37
N HIS A 362 -18.59 8.99 20.15
CA HIS A 362 -18.34 8.08 19.02
C HIS A 362 -17.08 7.26 19.21
N TYR A 363 -16.01 7.86 19.74
CA TYR A 363 -14.81 7.10 20.08
C TYR A 363 -15.15 5.91 21.00
N THR A 364 -15.93 6.14 22.05
CA THR A 364 -16.32 5.10 23.02
C THR A 364 -17.12 3.98 22.35
N ILE A 365 -18.10 4.32 21.51
CA ILE A 365 -18.96 3.34 20.82
C ILE A 365 -18.15 2.55 19.78
N LYS A 366 -17.34 3.22 18.95
CA LYS A 366 -16.52 2.60 17.89
C LYS A 366 -15.48 1.63 18.44
N THR A 367 -14.93 1.91 19.62
CA THR A 367 -13.85 1.11 20.22
C THR A 367 -14.36 0.01 21.14
N GLN A 368 -15.67 -0.09 21.39
CA GLN A 368 -16.26 -1.01 22.36
C GLN A 368 -15.89 -2.48 22.10
N LEU A 369 -15.90 -2.91 20.83
CA LEU A 369 -15.53 -4.27 20.44
C LEU A 369 -14.06 -4.62 20.74
N HIS A 370 -13.19 -3.60 20.77
CA HIS A 370 -11.74 -3.74 20.86
C HIS A 370 -11.15 -3.12 22.14
N GLY A 371 -11.98 -2.95 23.19
CA GLY A 371 -11.60 -2.21 24.39
C GLY A 371 -10.32 -2.71 25.06
N GLU A 372 -10.04 -4.02 25.01
CA GLU A 372 -8.80 -4.60 25.53
C GLU A 372 -7.56 -4.12 24.76
N LEU A 373 -7.62 -4.09 23.42
CA LEU A 373 -6.51 -3.62 22.59
C LEU A 373 -6.28 -2.13 22.82
N PHE A 374 -7.32 -1.31 22.69
CA PHE A 374 -7.22 0.14 22.85
C PHE A 374 -6.75 0.55 24.25
N GLY A 375 -7.25 -0.12 25.29
CA GLY A 375 -6.88 0.14 26.68
C GLY A 375 -5.45 -0.28 27.06
N LYS A 376 -4.79 -1.13 26.27
CA LYS A 376 -3.44 -1.65 26.58
C LYS A 376 -2.31 -1.04 25.75
N VAL A 377 -2.60 -0.60 24.52
CA VAL A 377 -1.55 -0.18 23.58
C VAL A 377 -1.30 1.32 23.56
N PHE A 378 -2.33 2.15 23.74
CA PHE A 378 -2.21 3.61 23.65
C PHE A 378 -1.96 4.25 25.02
N HIS A 379 -1.16 5.31 25.05
CA HIS A 379 -0.89 6.11 26.25
C HIS A 379 -2.06 7.03 26.58
N HIS A 380 -2.64 7.65 25.55
CA HIS A 380 -3.78 8.56 25.65
C HIS A 380 -4.48 8.69 24.30
N VAL A 381 -5.63 9.36 24.34
CA VAL A 381 -6.51 9.60 23.19
C VAL A 381 -6.89 11.08 23.18
N VAL A 382 -6.72 11.72 22.02
CA VAL A 382 -7.22 13.07 21.76
C VAL A 382 -8.40 12.97 20.79
N THR A 383 -9.55 13.49 21.22
CA THR A 383 -10.81 13.48 20.45
C THR A 383 -11.13 14.86 19.89
N GLY A 384 -12.00 14.92 18.88
CA GLY A 384 -12.31 16.15 18.15
C GLY A 384 -12.96 17.24 19.00
N ASP A 385 -13.69 16.86 20.05
CA ASP A 385 -14.29 17.76 21.04
C ASP A 385 -13.28 18.34 22.05
N GLN A 386 -12.01 17.92 21.98
CA GLN A 386 -10.93 18.48 22.79
C GLN A 386 -10.12 19.56 22.06
N VAL A 387 -10.43 19.87 20.79
CA VAL A 387 -9.71 20.88 20.00
C VAL A 387 -10.68 21.94 19.48
N LYS A 388 -10.17 23.16 19.26
CA LYS A 388 -10.97 24.26 18.71
C LYS A 388 -11.09 24.16 17.20
N GLU A 389 -9.98 23.85 16.54
CA GLU A 389 -9.90 23.78 15.09
C GLU A 389 -9.66 22.32 14.65
N SER A 390 -10.57 21.78 13.83
CA SER A 390 -10.45 20.43 13.26
C SER A 390 -9.37 20.37 12.17
N LYS A 391 -8.99 19.15 11.76
CA LYS A 391 -8.14 18.91 10.57
C LYS A 391 -8.73 19.71 9.37
N PRO A 392 -7.92 20.42 8.58
CA PRO A 392 -6.46 20.33 8.46
C PRO A 392 -5.66 21.24 9.41
N HIS A 393 -6.26 21.79 10.47
CA HIS A 393 -5.49 22.49 11.50
C HIS A 393 -4.63 21.50 12.33
N PRO A 394 -3.39 21.84 12.71
CA PRO A 394 -2.48 20.90 13.37
C PRO A 394 -2.77 20.65 14.87
N GLU A 395 -3.74 21.36 15.45
CA GLU A 395 -4.00 21.38 16.91
C GLU A 395 -4.17 19.97 17.50
N ILE A 396 -4.87 19.07 16.83
CA ILE A 396 -5.11 17.72 17.35
C ILE A 396 -3.82 16.90 17.49
N PHE A 397 -2.92 16.99 16.52
CA PHE A 397 -1.64 16.27 16.56
C PHE A 397 -0.67 16.93 17.53
N LEU A 398 -0.62 18.27 17.59
CA LEU A 398 0.19 18.99 18.56
C LEU A 398 -0.24 18.69 20.01
N LYS A 399 -1.56 18.64 20.25
CA LYS A 399 -2.13 18.26 21.54
C LYS A 399 -1.83 16.80 21.89
N ALA A 400 -1.90 15.90 20.92
CA ALA A 400 -1.53 14.50 21.12
C ALA A 400 -0.03 14.36 21.45
N LEU A 401 0.86 15.13 20.83
CA LEU A 401 2.28 15.16 21.19
C LEU A 401 2.49 15.70 22.62
N ASP A 402 1.85 16.82 22.97
CA ASP A 402 2.00 17.45 24.29
C ASP A 402 1.58 16.53 25.46
N GLN A 403 0.53 15.73 25.26
CA GLN A 403 0.03 14.78 26.26
C GLN A 403 0.95 13.58 26.52
N PHE A 404 1.96 13.32 25.68
CA PHE A 404 3.03 12.39 26.08
C PHE A 404 3.89 12.95 27.22
N HIS A 405 3.86 14.27 27.45
CA HIS A 405 4.69 14.98 28.43
C HIS A 405 6.21 14.76 28.22
N ARG A 406 6.63 14.61 26.97
CA ARG A 406 8.01 14.33 26.54
C ARG A 406 8.60 15.53 25.81
N LYS A 407 9.30 16.39 26.55
CA LYS A 407 9.96 17.59 26.00
C LYS A 407 11.18 17.27 25.12
N ASP A 408 11.65 16.03 25.15
CA ASP A 408 12.78 15.51 24.37
C ASP A 408 12.38 14.97 22.99
N ILE A 409 11.08 15.01 22.64
CA ILE A 409 10.55 14.60 21.34
C ILE A 409 10.15 15.85 20.58
N SER A 410 10.84 16.11 19.47
CA SER A 410 10.47 17.15 18.51
C SER A 410 9.40 16.64 17.54
N PRO A 411 8.61 17.53 16.89
CA PRO A 411 7.62 17.10 15.90
C PRO A 411 8.20 16.23 14.78
N GLN A 412 9.45 16.46 14.36
CA GLN A 412 10.13 15.68 13.32
C GLN A 412 10.48 14.24 13.75
N GLU A 413 10.38 13.94 15.03
CA GLU A 413 10.56 12.59 15.59
C GLU A 413 9.21 11.90 15.85
N VAL A 414 8.11 12.52 15.42
CA VAL A 414 6.76 11.96 15.46
C VAL A 414 6.38 11.44 14.09
N LEU A 415 5.80 10.24 14.06
CA LEU A 415 5.16 9.68 12.88
C LEU A 415 3.65 9.67 13.07
N VAL A 416 2.93 10.33 12.17
CA VAL A 416 1.49 10.23 12.05
C VAL A 416 1.15 9.14 11.04
N LEU A 417 0.26 8.23 11.41
CA LEU A 417 -0.41 7.34 10.45
C LEU A 417 -1.83 7.91 10.21
N GLU A 418 -2.22 8.04 8.94
CA GLU A 418 -3.45 8.73 8.51
C GLU A 418 -3.95 8.11 7.19
N ASP A 419 -5.24 8.14 6.88
CA ASP A 419 -5.84 7.67 5.62
C ASP A 419 -6.30 8.83 4.70
N ALA A 420 -6.77 9.94 5.28
CA ALA A 420 -7.39 11.09 4.65
C ALA A 420 -6.43 12.29 4.37
N PRO A 421 -6.60 12.98 3.21
CA PRO A 421 -5.77 14.12 2.85
C PRO A 421 -5.74 15.27 3.88
N LEU A 422 -6.87 15.57 4.54
CA LEU A 422 -6.92 16.64 5.52
C LEU A 422 -6.09 16.34 6.77
N GLY A 423 -5.98 15.07 7.17
CA GLY A 423 -5.11 14.66 8.24
C GLY A 423 -3.64 14.69 7.85
N VAL A 424 -3.32 14.30 6.62
CA VAL A 424 -1.96 14.48 6.06
C VAL A 424 -1.54 15.95 6.14
N LEU A 425 -2.41 16.88 5.71
CA LEU A 425 -2.13 18.32 5.83
C LEU A 425 -1.95 18.79 7.27
N ALA A 426 -2.78 18.31 8.20
CA ALA A 426 -2.66 18.65 9.62
C ALA A 426 -1.33 18.15 10.21
N ALA A 427 -0.89 16.94 9.89
CA ALA A 427 0.39 16.38 10.33
C ALA A 427 1.58 17.19 9.77
N GLN A 428 1.53 17.54 8.49
CA GLN A 428 2.55 18.38 7.85
C GLN A 428 2.62 19.79 8.46
N ARG A 429 1.48 20.39 8.75
CA ARG A 429 1.41 21.70 9.44
C ARG A 429 1.91 21.62 10.88
N ALA A 430 1.78 20.46 11.52
CA ALA A 430 2.40 20.18 12.81
C ALA A 430 3.92 19.93 12.70
N LYS A 431 4.48 19.89 11.47
CA LYS A 431 5.87 19.54 11.15
C LYS A 431 6.26 18.11 11.56
N MET A 432 5.28 17.20 11.53
CA MET A 432 5.47 15.78 11.80
C MET A 432 5.66 14.99 10.51
N ASN A 433 6.28 13.82 10.61
CA ASN A 433 6.28 12.87 9.50
C ASN A 433 4.90 12.24 9.39
N VAL A 434 4.49 11.89 8.17
CA VAL A 434 3.21 11.24 7.93
C VAL A 434 3.30 10.13 6.89
N VAL A 435 2.75 8.98 7.23
CA VAL A 435 2.45 7.89 6.30
C VAL A 435 0.96 7.92 6.03
N GLN A 436 0.60 8.06 4.76
CA GLN A 436 -0.79 7.91 4.35
C GLN A 436 -1.06 6.44 4.02
N VAL A 437 -2.14 5.87 4.58
CA VAL A 437 -2.63 4.52 4.30
C VAL A 437 -3.86 4.64 3.41
N SER A 438 -3.64 4.54 2.10
CA SER A 438 -4.69 4.67 1.09
C SER A 438 -4.27 3.96 -0.19
N SER A 439 -5.22 3.31 -0.86
CA SER A 439 -5.03 2.72 -2.18
C SER A 439 -5.01 3.76 -3.31
N VAL A 440 -5.42 5.00 -3.03
CA VAL A 440 -5.50 6.09 -4.01
C VAL A 440 -4.59 7.23 -3.58
N GLU A 441 -3.70 7.62 -4.49
CA GLU A 441 -2.88 8.83 -4.34
C GLU A 441 -3.76 10.07 -4.54
N SER A 442 -3.70 11.01 -3.60
CA SER A 442 -4.37 12.30 -3.74
C SER A 442 -3.46 13.28 -4.47
N ALA A 443 -4.00 13.99 -5.46
CA ALA A 443 -3.29 15.07 -6.13
C ALA A 443 -3.04 16.29 -5.22
N GLU A 444 -3.75 16.38 -4.09
CA GLU A 444 -3.74 17.56 -3.20
C GLU A 444 -2.64 17.52 -2.14
N VAL A 445 -2.16 16.31 -1.80
CA VAL A 445 -1.21 16.11 -0.69
C VAL A 445 -0.10 15.15 -1.08
N LYS A 446 1.08 15.36 -0.53
CA LYS A 446 2.23 14.47 -0.71
C LYS A 446 2.74 14.01 0.65
N PRO A 447 2.32 12.85 1.18
CA PRO A 447 2.83 12.33 2.44
C PRO A 447 4.31 11.97 2.33
N ASN A 448 4.98 11.73 3.46
CA ASN A 448 6.36 11.24 3.43
C ASN A 448 6.42 9.82 2.86
N GLN A 449 5.37 9.03 3.05
CA GLN A 449 5.18 7.70 2.47
C GLN A 449 3.69 7.46 2.21
N LEU A 450 3.36 6.82 1.09
CA LEU A 450 2.02 6.31 0.79
C LEU A 450 2.10 4.78 0.76
N ILE A 451 1.23 4.10 1.52
CA ILE A 451 1.10 2.64 1.51
C ILE A 451 -0.37 2.25 1.33
N PRO A 452 -0.68 1.13 0.67
CA PRO A 452 -2.07 0.74 0.44
C PRO A 452 -2.76 0.20 1.69
N THR A 453 -2.04 -0.54 2.52
CA THR A 453 -2.54 -1.16 3.76
C THR A 453 -1.46 -1.17 4.84
N MET A 454 -1.84 -1.40 6.10
CA MET A 454 -0.87 -1.49 7.20
C MET A 454 0.06 -2.71 7.09
N TRP A 455 -0.26 -3.68 6.23
CA TRP A 455 0.63 -4.80 5.91
C TRP A 455 1.95 -4.35 5.28
N HIS A 456 1.92 -3.24 4.56
CA HIS A 456 3.04 -2.65 3.82
C HIS A 456 3.90 -1.69 4.64
N PHE A 457 3.50 -1.38 5.87
CA PHE A 457 4.29 -0.52 6.73
C PHE A 457 5.58 -1.23 7.16
N CYS A 458 6.74 -0.61 6.92
CA CYS A 458 8.04 -1.13 7.33
C CYS A 458 8.62 -0.25 8.46
N PRO A 459 8.58 -0.70 9.73
CA PRO A 459 9.05 0.10 10.88
C PRO A 459 10.50 0.56 10.74
N GLU A 460 11.36 -0.25 10.14
CA GLU A 460 12.79 0.02 9.97
C GLU A 460 13.07 1.27 9.15
N GLN A 461 12.21 1.57 8.15
CA GLN A 461 12.31 2.81 7.37
C GLN A 461 12.18 4.05 8.26
N TRP A 462 11.56 3.92 9.42
CA TRP A 462 11.30 5.01 10.36
C TRP A 462 12.20 4.95 11.61
N GLY A 463 13.23 4.10 11.60
CA GLY A 463 14.10 3.87 12.75
C GLY A 463 13.38 3.18 13.91
N LEU A 464 12.21 2.59 13.67
CA LEU A 464 11.48 1.80 14.65
C LEU A 464 11.94 0.33 14.59
N PRO A 465 11.74 -0.45 15.67
CA PRO A 465 12.15 -1.86 15.72
C PRO A 465 11.50 -2.68 14.60
N LYS A 466 12.31 -3.51 13.93
CA LYS A 466 11.90 -4.46 12.89
C LYS A 466 10.87 -5.46 13.43
N PHE A 467 9.91 -5.89 12.61
CA PHE A 467 9.00 -7.00 12.95
C PHE A 467 9.77 -8.29 13.27
N ASP A 468 9.30 -9.04 14.26
CA ASP A 468 9.92 -10.31 14.65
C ASP A 468 9.87 -11.37 13.54
#